data_AF-A0A7R9HUV5-F1
#
_entry.id   AF-A0A7R9HUV5-F1
#
_cell.length_a   1.000
_cell.length_b   1.000
_cell.length_c   1.000
_cell.angle_alpha   90.00
_cell.angle_beta   90.00
_cell.angle_gamma   90.00
#
_symmetry.space_group_name_H-M   'P 1'
#
loop_
_entity.id
_entity.type
_entity.pdbx_description
1 polymer ?
#
loop_
_entity_poly.entity_id
_entity_poly.type
_entity_poly.pdbx_seq_one_letter_code
_entity_poly.pdbx_strand_id
1 'polypeptide(L)'
;MGASDFSLRPYTYDDIEGDVTLEHFALIDNDYDYKIPILKRATEIRGQELKLFTSPWSAPWWMKINGTTGISHLAEEYYQVWADYFVKYFDAYAHQGISFWGYSPQNEPIQGSDHAAKIISMGWTKENQTPWIADYLGPTMEKGGYGDLKMMILDDNRSRLPGWSETVFANAVAKSFVAGTAVHWYTDEGIRPSVLTQTHELDPDKFIFYTEACQITTLAIGRQNNVPDQSTVVGLLKQFRVSAAFHDQERPCRPGHSKHLLEFKGPHHDTPKSSAIGCHAQMRTGNIDPLPAQHH
;
A
#
# COMPACT_ATOMS: atom_id res chain seq x y z
N MET A 1 6.86 -3.09 -3.26
CA MET A 1 8.01 -3.56 -4.06
C MET A 1 9.29 -3.16 -3.35
N GLY A 2 10.23 -4.08 -3.15
CA GLY A 2 11.48 -3.81 -2.44
C GLY A 2 11.30 -3.64 -0.94
N ALA A 3 12.22 -2.90 -0.31
CA ALA A 3 12.15 -2.53 1.10
C ALA A 3 11.13 -1.41 1.35
N SER A 4 10.70 -1.31 2.60
CA SER A 4 9.98 -0.17 3.19
C SER A 4 10.65 0.24 4.50
N ASP A 5 10.12 1.23 5.20
CA ASP A 5 10.49 1.57 6.57
C ASP A 5 10.24 0.45 7.59
N PHE A 6 9.39 -0.52 7.27
CA PHE A 6 9.15 -1.75 8.06
C PHE A 6 10.07 -2.91 7.66
N SER A 7 11.04 -2.69 6.78
CA SER A 7 12.08 -3.68 6.48
C SER A 7 13.25 -3.57 7.45
N LEU A 8 13.90 -4.70 7.76
CA LEU A 8 15.07 -4.75 8.66
C LEU A 8 16.30 -4.01 8.11
N ARG A 9 16.36 -3.81 6.79
CA ARG A 9 17.41 -3.07 6.09
C ARG A 9 16.83 -2.42 4.82
N PRO A 10 17.45 -1.34 4.31
CA PRO A 10 17.17 -0.88 2.97
C PRO A 10 17.69 -1.89 1.92
N TYR A 11 16.92 -2.09 0.85
CA TYR A 11 17.30 -2.90 -0.32
C TYR A 11 16.37 -2.60 -1.49
N THR A 12 16.86 -2.88 -2.69
CA THR A 12 16.02 -3.00 -3.89
C THR A 12 16.19 -4.40 -4.50
N TYR A 13 15.59 -4.65 -5.66
CA TYR A 13 15.78 -5.91 -6.39
C TYR A 13 16.95 -5.85 -7.36
N ASP A 14 17.60 -4.69 -7.52
CA ASP A 14 18.73 -4.51 -8.41
C ASP A 14 19.74 -3.50 -7.87
N ASP A 15 20.45 -3.90 -6.82
CA ASP A 15 21.43 -3.05 -6.14
C ASP A 15 22.83 -3.09 -6.81
N ILE A 16 22.99 -3.74 -7.98
CA ILE A 16 24.24 -3.72 -8.75
C ILE A 16 24.32 -2.43 -9.57
N GLU A 17 25.35 -1.63 -9.28
CA GLU A 17 25.53 -0.32 -9.89
C GLU A 17 25.70 -0.42 -11.42
N GLY A 18 24.88 0.35 -12.15
CA GLY A 18 24.96 0.45 -13.60
C GLY A 18 24.32 -0.70 -14.38
N ASP A 19 23.53 -1.57 -13.74
CA ASP A 19 22.77 -2.63 -14.43
C ASP A 19 21.54 -2.07 -15.19
N VAL A 20 21.81 -1.27 -16.22
CA VAL A 20 20.78 -0.69 -17.08
C VAL A 20 19.97 -1.73 -17.87
N THR A 21 20.44 -2.99 -17.89
CA THR A 21 19.80 -4.13 -18.54
C THR A 21 18.90 -4.94 -17.61
N LEU A 22 18.94 -4.69 -16.29
CA LEU A 22 18.24 -5.47 -15.26
C LEU A 22 18.56 -6.97 -15.37
N GLU A 23 19.82 -7.31 -15.65
CA GLU A 23 20.35 -8.68 -15.70
C GLU A 23 20.48 -9.30 -14.31
N HIS A 24 20.74 -8.46 -13.31
CA HIS A 24 20.90 -8.82 -11.91
C HIS A 24 19.64 -8.62 -11.08
N PHE A 25 18.54 -8.15 -11.69
CA PHE A 25 17.25 -8.07 -11.03
C PHE A 25 16.86 -9.43 -10.43
N ALA A 26 16.63 -9.46 -9.11
CA ALA A 26 16.14 -10.64 -8.41
C ALA A 26 15.28 -10.28 -7.20
N LEU A 27 14.23 -11.07 -6.95
CA LEU A 27 13.62 -11.12 -5.63
C LEU A 27 14.67 -11.59 -4.62
N ILE A 28 14.55 -11.13 -3.38
CA ILE A 28 15.53 -11.44 -2.34
C ILE A 28 14.94 -12.37 -1.28
N ASP A 29 15.77 -12.83 -0.36
CA ASP A 29 15.38 -13.71 0.75
C ASP A 29 14.15 -13.18 1.51
N ASN A 30 14.03 -11.86 1.70
CA ASN A 30 12.85 -11.29 2.38
C ASN A 30 11.53 -11.60 1.66
N ASP A 31 11.52 -11.68 0.33
CA ASP A 31 10.32 -12.01 -0.43
C ASP A 31 10.02 -13.51 -0.32
N TYR A 32 11.04 -14.37 -0.40
CA TYR A 32 10.88 -15.82 -0.34
C TYR A 32 10.59 -16.36 1.07
N ASP A 33 11.20 -15.78 2.09
CA ASP A 33 11.10 -16.24 3.48
C ASP A 33 9.87 -15.68 4.19
N TYR A 34 9.40 -14.49 3.80
CA TYR A 34 8.29 -13.80 4.47
C TYR A 34 7.12 -13.52 3.54
N LYS A 35 7.30 -12.65 2.52
CA LYS A 35 6.15 -12.10 1.78
C LYS A 35 5.38 -13.17 1.00
N ILE A 36 6.07 -13.97 0.19
CA ILE A 36 5.45 -14.98 -0.68
C ILE A 36 4.73 -16.07 0.14
N PRO A 37 5.34 -16.69 1.17
CA PRO A 37 4.65 -17.67 2.01
C PRO A 37 3.40 -17.10 2.69
N ILE A 38 3.47 -15.86 3.21
CA ILE A 38 2.34 -15.21 3.86
C ILE A 38 1.20 -14.96 2.87
N LEU A 39 1.51 -14.46 1.67
CA LEU A 39 0.50 -14.20 0.63
C LEU A 39 -0.20 -15.48 0.17
N LYS A 40 0.57 -16.55 -0.05
CA LYS A 40 0.02 -17.88 -0.41
C LYS A 40 -0.88 -18.40 0.71
N ARG A 41 -0.41 -18.33 1.96
CA ARG A 41 -1.18 -18.78 3.12
C ARG A 41 -2.47 -17.98 3.31
N ALA A 42 -2.43 -16.67 3.12
CA ALA A 42 -3.60 -15.81 3.21
C ALA A 42 -4.63 -16.15 2.11
N THR A 43 -4.15 -16.41 0.89
CA THR A 43 -5.00 -16.82 -0.24
C THR A 43 -5.66 -18.17 0.02
N GLU A 44 -4.92 -19.15 0.55
CA GLU A 44 -5.45 -20.46 0.95
C GLU A 44 -6.54 -20.33 2.02
N ILE A 45 -6.27 -19.56 3.09
CA ILE A 45 -7.24 -19.34 4.17
C ILE A 45 -8.51 -18.68 3.64
N ARG A 46 -8.36 -17.73 2.72
CA ARG A 46 -9.49 -17.02 2.14
C ARG A 46 -10.30 -17.91 1.18
N GLY A 47 -9.67 -18.88 0.52
CA GLY A 47 -10.31 -19.78 -0.43
C GLY A 47 -10.72 -19.14 -1.76
N GLN A 48 -10.26 -17.91 -2.02
CA GLN A 48 -10.44 -17.17 -3.27
C GLN A 48 -9.25 -16.22 -3.47
N GLU A 49 -9.04 -15.77 -4.71
CA GLU A 49 -7.97 -14.84 -5.04
C GLU A 49 -8.06 -13.54 -4.23
N LEU A 50 -6.90 -13.10 -3.73
CA LEU A 50 -6.75 -11.81 -3.05
C LEU A 50 -6.48 -10.72 -4.08
N LYS A 51 -7.11 -9.55 -3.91
CA LYS A 51 -6.76 -8.36 -4.69
C LYS A 51 -5.49 -7.74 -4.11
N LEU A 52 -4.34 -8.12 -4.64
CA LEU A 52 -3.06 -7.62 -4.16
C LEU A 52 -2.77 -6.24 -4.76
N PHE A 53 -2.24 -5.35 -3.93
CA PHE A 53 -1.76 -4.03 -4.30
C PHE A 53 -0.28 -3.92 -3.91
N THR A 54 0.53 -3.25 -4.73
CA THR A 54 1.95 -3.04 -4.45
C THR A 54 2.37 -1.61 -4.77
N SER A 55 3.33 -1.10 -4.02
CA SER A 55 3.91 0.23 -4.20
C SER A 55 5.42 0.15 -3.95
N PRO A 56 6.29 0.74 -4.79
CA PRO A 56 7.71 0.85 -4.48
C PRO A 56 7.98 2.04 -3.55
N TRP A 57 8.85 1.85 -2.56
CA TRP A 57 9.37 2.98 -1.78
C TRP A 57 10.53 3.69 -2.47
N SER A 58 11.31 3.01 -3.30
CA SER A 58 12.41 3.63 -4.04
C SER A 58 12.85 2.78 -5.23
N ALA A 59 13.42 3.44 -6.24
CA ALA A 59 14.27 2.81 -7.23
C ALA A 59 15.66 2.46 -6.64
N PRO A 60 16.44 1.60 -7.30
CA PRO A 60 17.85 1.40 -6.97
C PRO A 60 18.63 2.71 -6.83
N TRP A 61 19.61 2.74 -5.93
CA TRP A 61 20.33 3.97 -5.60
C TRP A 61 21.03 4.57 -6.81
N TRP A 62 21.63 3.73 -7.65
CA TRP A 62 22.34 4.14 -8.85
C TRP A 62 21.41 4.74 -9.92
N MET A 63 20.09 4.56 -9.82
CA MET A 63 19.11 5.20 -10.71
C MET A 63 18.72 6.62 -10.27
N LYS A 64 19.18 7.09 -9.11
CA LYS A 64 18.71 8.33 -8.50
C LYS A 64 19.76 9.43 -8.59
N ILE A 65 19.33 10.67 -8.81
CA ILE A 65 20.21 11.83 -9.02
C ILE A 65 21.26 11.98 -7.90
N ASN A 66 20.87 11.73 -6.65
CA ASN A 66 21.75 11.89 -5.49
C ASN A 66 22.25 10.56 -4.90
N GLY A 67 21.93 9.40 -5.48
CA GLY A 67 22.36 8.10 -4.97
C GLY A 67 21.89 7.75 -3.53
N THR A 68 20.97 8.53 -2.96
CA THR A 68 20.59 8.46 -1.54
C THR A 68 19.08 8.41 -1.36
N THR A 69 18.64 8.05 -0.17
CA THR A 69 17.27 8.27 0.31
C THR A 69 17.03 9.71 0.77
N GLY A 70 15.77 10.09 1.02
CA GLY A 70 15.37 11.46 1.31
C GLY A 70 15.09 12.24 0.04
N ILE A 71 15.58 13.49 -0.05
CA ILE A 71 15.37 14.37 -1.20
C ILE A 71 16.19 13.86 -2.39
N SER A 72 15.57 13.02 -3.21
CA SER A 72 16.22 12.38 -4.35
C SER A 72 15.18 11.85 -5.32
N HIS A 73 15.29 12.28 -6.57
CA HIS A 73 14.41 11.88 -7.67
C HIS A 73 15.09 10.84 -8.56
N LEU A 74 14.29 10.15 -9.38
CA LEU A 74 14.80 9.32 -10.47
C LEU A 74 15.55 10.21 -11.47
N ALA A 75 16.75 9.80 -11.89
CA ALA A 75 17.46 10.51 -12.95
C ALA A 75 16.82 10.19 -14.31
N GLU A 76 16.71 11.20 -15.19
CA GLU A 76 15.97 11.09 -16.45
C GLU A 76 16.52 9.99 -17.36
N GLU A 77 17.84 9.76 -17.34
CA GLU A 77 18.50 8.71 -18.10
C GLU A 77 18.03 7.28 -17.73
N TYR A 78 17.41 7.11 -16.56
CA TYR A 78 16.92 5.81 -16.07
C TYR A 78 15.39 5.67 -16.12
N TYR A 79 14.67 6.60 -16.76
CA TYR A 79 13.21 6.56 -16.84
C TYR A 79 12.67 5.27 -17.47
N GLN A 80 13.29 4.81 -18.57
CA GLN A 80 12.91 3.55 -19.20
C GLN A 80 13.30 2.35 -18.32
N VAL A 81 14.52 2.34 -17.77
CA VAL A 81 15.01 1.23 -16.93
C VAL A 81 14.12 1.04 -15.70
N TRP A 82 13.66 2.14 -15.09
CA TRP A 82 12.71 2.07 -13.98
C TRP A 82 11.34 1.55 -14.39
N ALA A 83 10.85 1.88 -15.60
CA ALA A 83 9.62 1.28 -16.11
C ALA A 83 9.77 -0.23 -16.36
N ASP A 84 10.91 -0.66 -16.92
CA ASP A 84 11.22 -2.08 -17.16
C ASP A 84 11.34 -2.86 -15.83
N TYR A 85 11.79 -2.20 -14.76
CA TYR A 85 11.85 -2.78 -13.42
C TYR A 85 10.47 -3.19 -12.88
N PHE A 86 9.40 -2.44 -13.19
CA PHE A 86 8.04 -2.86 -12.82
C PHE A 86 7.65 -4.17 -13.51
N VAL A 87 7.94 -4.30 -14.81
CA VAL A 87 7.65 -5.52 -15.57
C VAL A 87 8.43 -6.70 -14.98
N LYS A 88 9.73 -6.53 -14.70
CA LYS A 88 10.56 -7.55 -14.02
C LYS A 88 9.98 -7.98 -12.68
N TYR A 89 9.47 -7.04 -11.88
CA TYR A 89 8.81 -7.34 -10.62
C TYR A 89 7.54 -8.19 -10.81
N PHE A 90 6.66 -7.79 -11.72
CA PHE A 90 5.43 -8.54 -11.96
C PHE A 90 5.71 -9.92 -12.55
N ASP A 91 6.69 -10.04 -13.47
CA ASP A 91 7.15 -11.33 -14.00
C ASP A 91 7.67 -12.23 -12.88
N ALA A 92 8.49 -11.69 -11.98
CA ALA A 92 9.09 -12.46 -10.89
C ALA A 92 8.02 -13.00 -9.92
N TYR A 93 6.99 -12.21 -9.59
CA TYR A 93 5.88 -12.68 -8.75
C TYR A 93 4.91 -13.61 -9.52
N ALA A 94 4.70 -13.38 -10.81
CA ALA A 94 3.90 -14.26 -11.66
C ALA A 94 4.52 -15.67 -11.73
N HIS A 95 5.85 -15.79 -11.83
CA HIS A 95 6.57 -17.06 -11.72
C HIS A 95 6.37 -17.78 -10.38
N GLN A 96 5.97 -17.06 -9.33
CA GLN A 96 5.61 -17.63 -8.02
C GLN A 96 4.13 -17.98 -7.91
N GLY A 97 3.35 -17.79 -8.97
CA GLY A 97 1.90 -17.99 -9.00
C GLY A 97 1.12 -16.89 -8.30
N ILE A 98 1.68 -15.67 -8.21
CA ILE A 98 1.07 -14.53 -7.55
C ILE A 98 0.76 -13.44 -8.58
N SER A 99 -0.51 -13.05 -8.66
CA SER A 99 -0.98 -11.97 -9.50
C SER A 99 -1.37 -10.74 -8.66
N PHE A 100 -1.30 -9.56 -9.26
CA PHE A 100 -1.70 -8.30 -8.63
C PHE A 100 -3.01 -7.79 -9.23
N TRP A 101 -3.75 -7.03 -8.43
CA TRP A 101 -4.93 -6.29 -8.88
C TRP A 101 -4.58 -4.86 -9.28
N GLY A 102 -3.64 -4.23 -8.56
CA GLY A 102 -3.24 -2.85 -8.82
C GLY A 102 -1.89 -2.51 -8.22
N TYR A 103 -1.43 -1.31 -8.53
CA TYR A 103 -0.18 -0.76 -8.01
C TYR A 103 -0.19 0.75 -8.08
N SER A 104 0.71 1.39 -7.34
CA SER A 104 1.04 2.79 -7.54
C SER A 104 2.46 2.94 -8.11
N PRO A 105 2.74 4.02 -8.85
CA PRO A 105 4.07 4.25 -9.40
C PRO A 105 5.14 4.59 -8.35
N GLN A 106 4.74 5.05 -7.17
CA GLN A 106 5.62 5.41 -6.06
C GLN A 106 4.81 5.55 -4.77
N ASN A 107 5.32 5.02 -3.65
CA ASN A 107 4.82 5.31 -2.31
C ASN A 107 5.26 6.72 -1.88
N GLU A 108 4.32 7.55 -1.43
CA GLU A 108 4.57 8.90 -0.90
C GLU A 108 5.57 9.73 -1.72
N PRO A 109 5.31 9.99 -3.02
CA PRO A 109 6.23 10.70 -3.91
C PRO A 109 6.62 12.09 -3.41
N ILE A 110 5.79 12.74 -2.59
CA ILE A 110 6.13 14.06 -2.04
C ILE A 110 7.14 13.91 -0.89
N GLN A 111 7.06 12.83 -0.11
CA GLN A 111 7.99 12.59 0.99
C GLN A 111 9.45 12.50 0.50
N GLY A 112 9.70 11.85 -0.64
CA GLY A 112 11.02 11.80 -1.27
C GLY A 112 11.44 13.08 -2.01
N SER A 113 10.56 14.08 -2.10
CA SER A 113 10.84 15.37 -2.77
C SER A 113 11.10 16.50 -1.77
N ASP A 114 10.32 16.55 -0.69
CA ASP A 114 10.30 17.72 0.21
C ASP A 114 10.89 17.42 1.59
N HIS A 115 11.13 16.14 1.91
CA HIS A 115 11.62 15.74 3.22
C HIS A 115 12.94 14.96 3.11
N ALA A 116 13.90 15.31 3.96
CA ALA A 116 15.09 14.49 4.20
C ALA A 116 14.72 13.25 5.05
N ALA A 117 13.74 12.47 4.57
CA ALA A 117 13.30 11.24 5.18
C ALA A 117 14.50 10.30 5.32
N LYS A 118 14.71 9.76 6.53
CA LYS A 118 15.78 8.80 6.80
C LYS A 118 15.40 7.36 6.47
N ILE A 119 14.19 7.18 5.94
CA ILE A 119 13.65 5.91 5.46
C ILE A 119 13.82 5.81 3.96
N ILE A 120 13.78 4.61 3.40
CA ILE A 120 13.82 4.39 1.95
C ILE A 120 12.67 5.16 1.28
N SER A 121 13.01 6.06 0.35
CA SER A 121 12.06 6.94 -0.34
C SER A 121 12.58 7.34 -1.72
N MET A 122 11.69 7.74 -2.63
CA MET A 122 12.05 8.40 -3.88
C MET A 122 11.02 9.48 -4.21
N GLY A 123 11.53 10.65 -4.58
CA GLY A 123 10.73 11.82 -4.88
C GLY A 123 10.16 11.80 -6.30
N TRP A 124 8.92 12.26 -6.42
CA TRP A 124 8.38 12.76 -7.67
C TRP A 124 7.66 14.08 -7.44
N THR A 125 7.77 14.98 -8.41
CA THR A 125 6.77 16.02 -8.62
C THR A 125 5.69 15.47 -9.55
N LYS A 126 4.47 16.01 -9.45
CA LYS A 126 3.39 15.66 -10.39
C LYS A 126 3.76 16.04 -11.84
N GLU A 127 4.55 17.11 -12.02
CA GLU A 127 5.03 17.58 -13.31
C GLU A 127 6.02 16.61 -13.97
N ASN A 128 6.83 15.89 -13.18
CA ASN A 128 7.79 14.91 -13.73
C ASN A 128 7.18 13.50 -13.81
N GLN A 129 6.33 13.11 -12.85
CA GLN A 129 5.70 11.78 -12.87
C GLN A 129 4.70 11.65 -14.02
N THR A 130 3.98 12.73 -14.38
CA THR A 130 2.99 12.70 -15.46
C THR A 130 3.58 12.31 -16.82
N PRO A 131 4.61 12.99 -17.36
CA PRO A 131 5.24 12.57 -18.60
C PRO A 131 5.94 11.22 -18.46
N TRP A 132 6.51 10.87 -17.30
CA TRP A 132 7.07 9.54 -17.10
C TRP A 132 6.02 8.42 -17.21
N ILE A 133 4.82 8.63 -16.66
CA ILE A 133 3.69 7.70 -16.83
C ILE A 133 3.28 7.61 -18.30
N ALA A 134 3.13 8.75 -18.97
CA ALA A 134 2.68 8.82 -20.36
C ALA A 134 3.65 8.14 -21.34
N ASP A 135 4.94 8.43 -21.19
CA ASP A 135 5.94 8.13 -22.21
C ASP A 135 6.72 6.82 -21.92
N TYR A 136 6.75 6.39 -20.66
CA TYR A 136 7.56 5.23 -20.23
C TYR A 136 6.73 4.16 -19.52
N LEU A 137 6.21 4.46 -18.31
CA LEU A 137 5.60 3.42 -17.46
C LEU A 137 4.36 2.79 -18.11
N GLY A 138 3.41 3.61 -18.57
CA GLY A 138 2.17 3.13 -19.18
C GLY A 138 2.41 2.21 -20.39
N PRO A 139 3.13 2.68 -21.43
CA PRO A 139 3.44 1.85 -22.59
C PRO A 139 4.24 0.59 -22.26
N THR A 140 5.18 0.68 -21.32
CA THR A 140 6.01 -0.46 -20.89
C THR A 140 5.17 -1.53 -20.21
N MET A 141 4.23 -1.12 -19.35
CA MET A 141 3.31 -2.02 -18.66
C MET A 141 2.33 -2.69 -19.63
N GLU A 142 1.78 -1.97 -20.61
CA GLU A 142 0.96 -2.58 -21.66
C GLU A 142 1.73 -3.60 -22.50
N LYS A 143 2.93 -3.22 -22.97
CA LYS A 143 3.81 -4.10 -23.76
C LYS A 143 4.24 -5.34 -22.97
N GLY A 144 4.44 -5.20 -21.66
CA GLY A 144 4.77 -6.28 -20.74
C GLY A 144 3.60 -7.22 -20.40
N GLY A 145 2.38 -6.95 -20.90
CA GLY A 145 1.20 -7.75 -20.60
C GLY A 145 0.51 -7.40 -19.28
N TYR A 146 0.86 -6.26 -18.67
CA TYR A 146 0.35 -5.80 -17.38
C TYR A 146 -0.56 -4.56 -17.48
N GLY A 147 -1.05 -4.25 -18.69
CA GLY A 147 -1.95 -3.11 -18.94
C GLY A 147 -3.29 -3.17 -18.20
N ASP A 148 -3.76 -4.36 -17.83
CA ASP A 148 -5.03 -4.55 -17.11
C ASP A 148 -4.95 -4.20 -15.62
N LEU A 149 -3.73 -4.16 -15.05
CA LEU A 149 -3.48 -3.81 -13.66
C LEU A 149 -3.95 -2.37 -13.38
N LYS A 150 -4.57 -2.16 -12.21
CA LYS A 150 -5.07 -0.84 -11.83
C LYS A 150 -3.93 0.05 -11.32
N MET A 151 -3.37 0.87 -12.20
CA MET A 151 -2.44 1.93 -11.83
C MET A 151 -3.18 3.04 -11.07
N MET A 152 -2.72 3.35 -9.85
CA MET A 152 -3.25 4.40 -9.00
C MET A 152 -2.17 5.45 -8.73
N ILE A 153 -2.43 6.70 -9.12
CA ILE A 153 -1.51 7.82 -8.91
C ILE A 153 -1.59 8.39 -7.49
N LEU A 154 -0.69 9.31 -7.16
CA LEU A 154 -0.52 9.93 -5.85
C LEU A 154 0.06 8.98 -4.79
N ASP A 155 -0.73 8.08 -4.22
CA ASP A 155 -0.31 7.17 -3.12
C ASP A 155 0.37 7.92 -1.96
N ASP A 156 -0.28 9.02 -1.58
CA ASP A 156 0.15 9.96 -0.53
C ASP A 156 -1.10 10.62 0.06
N ASN A 157 -0.90 11.53 0.99
CA ASN A 157 -1.91 12.20 1.77
C ASN A 157 -2.93 12.99 0.95
N ARG A 158 -4.19 12.99 1.40
CA ARG A 158 -5.26 13.76 0.76
C ARG A 158 -5.02 15.28 0.71
N SER A 159 -4.07 15.80 1.49
CA SER A 159 -3.62 17.20 1.40
C SER A 159 -3.07 17.58 0.03
N ARG A 160 -2.69 16.59 -0.80
CA ARG A 160 -2.19 16.78 -2.17
C ARG A 160 -3.29 16.82 -3.22
N LEU A 161 -4.54 16.59 -2.80
CA LEU A 161 -5.71 16.63 -3.66
C LEU A 161 -6.39 18.01 -3.68
N PRO A 162 -7.02 18.39 -4.80
CA PRO A 162 -7.11 17.64 -6.07
C PRO A 162 -5.87 17.78 -6.97
N GLY A 163 -4.88 18.60 -6.58
CA GLY A 163 -3.84 19.11 -7.47
C GLY A 163 -2.96 18.05 -8.16
N TRP A 164 -2.70 16.90 -7.52
CA TRP A 164 -1.96 15.80 -8.18
C TRP A 164 -2.79 15.17 -9.31
N SER A 165 -4.03 14.79 -9.02
CA SER A 165 -4.95 14.20 -9.98
C SER A 165 -5.28 15.16 -11.11
N GLU A 166 -5.46 16.45 -10.83
CA GLU A 166 -5.67 17.49 -11.84
C GLU A 166 -4.55 17.51 -12.88
N THR A 167 -3.29 17.49 -12.42
CA THR A 167 -2.13 17.52 -13.33
C THR A 167 -2.02 16.26 -14.17
N VAL A 168 -2.19 15.08 -13.58
CA VAL A 168 -2.12 13.83 -14.33
C VAL A 168 -3.30 13.70 -15.30
N PHE A 169 -4.51 14.04 -14.88
CA PHE A 169 -5.72 13.91 -15.71
C PHE A 169 -5.77 14.92 -16.85
N ALA A 170 -5.04 16.04 -16.76
CA ALA A 170 -4.89 16.99 -17.86
C ALA A 170 -4.04 16.41 -19.02
N ASN A 171 -3.18 15.42 -18.76
CA ASN A 171 -2.44 14.70 -19.80
C ASN A 171 -3.25 13.48 -20.27
N ALA A 172 -3.77 13.53 -21.51
CA ALA A 172 -4.64 12.48 -22.05
C ALA A 172 -3.97 11.09 -22.13
N VAL A 173 -2.66 11.05 -22.40
CA VAL A 173 -1.89 9.78 -22.50
C VAL A 173 -1.64 9.20 -21.12
N ALA A 174 -1.17 10.00 -20.15
CA ALA A 174 -1.03 9.50 -18.77
C ALA A 174 -2.39 9.04 -18.22
N LYS A 175 -3.43 9.84 -18.44
CA LYS A 175 -4.80 9.55 -17.99
C LYS A 175 -5.36 8.24 -18.53
N SER A 176 -4.99 7.81 -19.75
CA SER A 176 -5.50 6.55 -20.31
C SER A 176 -4.98 5.32 -19.56
N PHE A 177 -3.78 5.39 -18.99
CA PHE A 177 -3.20 4.30 -18.19
C PHE A 177 -3.68 4.28 -16.73
N VAL A 178 -4.15 5.40 -16.21
CA VAL A 178 -4.50 5.54 -14.80
C VAL A 178 -5.92 5.08 -14.53
N ALA A 179 -6.11 4.18 -13.57
CA ALA A 179 -7.43 3.69 -13.16
C ALA A 179 -8.06 4.52 -12.04
N GLY A 180 -7.24 5.19 -11.22
CA GLY A 180 -7.71 5.95 -10.07
C GLY A 180 -6.60 6.70 -9.33
N THR A 181 -6.95 7.25 -8.17
CA THR A 181 -6.04 7.96 -7.27
C THR A 181 -5.96 7.22 -5.93
N ALA A 182 -4.74 6.88 -5.51
CA ALA A 182 -4.42 6.29 -4.21
C ALA A 182 -4.21 7.39 -3.16
N VAL A 183 -4.69 7.18 -1.94
CA VAL A 183 -4.73 8.22 -0.87
C VAL A 183 -4.34 7.65 0.49
N HIS A 184 -3.56 8.42 1.27
CA HIS A 184 -3.19 8.13 2.67
C HIS A 184 -3.94 9.03 3.66
N TRP A 185 -4.05 8.59 4.92
CA TRP A 185 -4.85 9.27 5.97
C TRP A 185 -4.07 10.18 6.92
N TYR A 186 -2.74 10.29 6.82
CA TYR A 186 -1.92 10.89 7.87
C TYR A 186 -2.20 12.37 8.15
N THR A 187 -2.73 13.10 7.15
CA THR A 187 -3.10 14.52 7.30
C THR A 187 -4.60 14.77 7.41
N ASP A 188 -5.42 13.73 7.58
CA ASP A 188 -6.87 13.84 7.47
C ASP A 188 -7.48 14.84 8.47
N GLU A 189 -7.00 14.89 9.71
CA GLU A 189 -7.50 15.84 10.73
C GLU A 189 -7.42 17.30 10.28
N GLY A 190 -6.43 17.65 9.45
CA GLY A 190 -6.20 19.01 8.96
C GLY A 190 -6.83 19.33 7.60
N ILE A 191 -7.38 18.34 6.90
CA ILE A 191 -7.84 18.49 5.52
C ILE A 191 -9.31 18.09 5.41
N ARG A 192 -10.15 18.92 4.80
CA ARG A 192 -11.58 18.61 4.65
C ARG A 192 -11.79 17.46 3.66
N PRO A 193 -12.70 16.51 3.92
CA PRO A 193 -13.04 15.44 2.97
C PRO A 193 -13.55 15.93 1.60
N SER A 194 -14.00 17.19 1.49
CA SER A 194 -14.46 17.79 0.22
C SER A 194 -13.40 17.76 -0.89
N VAL A 195 -12.10 17.65 -0.57
CA VAL A 195 -11.05 17.48 -1.59
C VAL A 195 -11.20 16.16 -2.35
N LEU A 196 -11.80 15.13 -1.73
CA LEU A 196 -12.11 13.86 -2.40
C LEU A 196 -13.24 14.05 -3.41
N THR A 197 -14.29 14.81 -3.03
CA THR A 197 -15.38 15.19 -3.94
C THR A 197 -14.84 15.97 -5.14
N GLN A 198 -14.02 16.99 -4.89
CA GLN A 198 -13.40 17.80 -5.94
C GLN A 198 -12.55 16.93 -6.88
N THR A 199 -11.81 15.97 -6.33
CA THR A 199 -11.01 15.03 -7.13
C THR A 199 -11.88 14.12 -8.00
N HIS A 200 -12.98 13.60 -7.45
CA HIS A 200 -13.93 12.78 -8.19
C HIS A 200 -14.63 13.57 -9.31
N GLU A 201 -14.91 14.85 -9.08
CA GLU A 201 -15.52 15.75 -10.08
C GLU A 201 -14.58 16.06 -11.27
N LEU A 202 -13.26 15.89 -11.13
CA LEU A 202 -12.32 16.01 -12.26
C LEU A 202 -12.55 14.93 -13.32
N ASP A 203 -12.81 13.69 -12.86
CA ASP A 203 -13.15 12.56 -13.71
C ASP A 203 -13.89 11.47 -12.91
N PRO A 204 -15.22 11.38 -13.03
CA PRO A 204 -16.02 10.39 -12.30
C PRO A 204 -15.71 8.93 -12.64
N ASP A 205 -15.06 8.66 -13.77
CA ASP A 205 -14.67 7.30 -14.17
C ASP A 205 -13.41 6.82 -13.45
N LYS A 206 -12.65 7.73 -12.81
CA LYS A 206 -11.46 7.40 -12.03
C LYS A 206 -11.82 7.22 -10.56
N PHE A 207 -11.56 6.04 -10.01
CA PHE A 207 -11.88 5.76 -8.61
C PHE A 207 -10.88 6.40 -7.65
N ILE A 208 -11.27 6.57 -6.39
CA ILE A 208 -10.39 6.96 -5.29
C ILE A 208 -10.29 5.78 -4.32
N PHE A 209 -9.07 5.38 -3.98
CA PHE A 209 -8.81 4.23 -3.11
C PHE A 209 -7.84 4.63 -2.00
N TYR A 210 -8.17 4.31 -0.75
CA TYR A 210 -7.28 4.59 0.37
C TYR A 210 -6.32 3.42 0.57
N THR A 211 -5.04 3.64 0.29
CA THR A 211 -4.00 2.60 0.25
C THR A 211 -3.27 2.42 1.57
N GLU A 212 -3.21 3.46 2.41
CA GLU A 212 -2.46 3.38 3.67
C GLU A 212 -3.01 4.25 4.79
N ALA A 213 -3.24 3.64 5.96
CA ALA A 213 -3.53 4.32 7.22
C ALA A 213 -2.73 3.67 8.36
N CYS A 214 -2.17 4.46 9.28
CA CYS A 214 -1.57 3.96 10.50
C CYS A 214 -1.96 4.83 11.72
N GLN A 215 -2.08 4.19 12.87
CA GLN A 215 -2.32 4.85 14.15
C GLN A 215 -0.98 5.26 14.78
N ILE A 216 -0.65 6.55 14.71
CA ILE A 216 0.50 7.09 15.44
C ILE A 216 0.04 7.37 16.87
N THR A 217 0.57 6.62 17.85
CA THR A 217 0.42 7.02 19.26
C THR A 217 1.43 8.13 19.54
N THR A 218 0.97 9.38 19.59
CA THR A 218 1.81 10.48 20.08
C THR A 218 2.12 10.21 21.56
N LEU A 219 3.39 10.09 21.93
CA LEU A 219 3.89 9.98 23.31
C LEU A 219 3.69 11.28 24.13
N ALA A 220 2.59 12.00 23.87
CA ALA A 220 2.16 13.16 24.61
C ALA A 220 0.76 12.90 25.17
N ILE A 221 0.71 12.51 26.45
CA ILE A 221 -0.42 12.73 27.37
C ILE A 221 -1.80 12.28 26.82
N GLY A 222 -2.11 11.00 26.97
CA GLY A 222 -3.49 10.55 27.19
C GLY A 222 -4.54 10.73 26.08
N ARG A 223 -4.16 11.06 24.84
CA ARG A 223 -5.08 11.01 23.69
C ARG A 223 -4.75 9.80 22.82
N GLN A 224 -5.64 8.81 22.83
CA GLN A 224 -5.70 7.82 21.76
C GLN A 224 -6.15 8.54 20.49
N ASN A 225 -5.27 8.62 19.49
CA ASN A 225 -5.64 9.04 18.15
C ASN A 225 -6.51 7.92 17.58
N ASN A 226 -7.83 8.06 17.63
CA ASN A 226 -8.74 7.03 17.14
C ASN A 226 -8.60 6.93 15.62
N VAL A 227 -8.39 5.70 15.11
CA VAL A 227 -8.84 5.37 13.75
C VAL A 227 -10.28 5.87 13.64
N PRO A 228 -10.69 6.50 12.52
CA PRO A 228 -12.07 6.91 12.37
C PRO A 228 -12.97 5.73 12.72
N ASP A 229 -13.93 5.94 13.61
CA ASP A 229 -14.82 4.87 14.04
C ASP A 229 -15.50 4.22 12.81
N GLN A 230 -16.13 3.06 13.02
CA GLN A 230 -16.85 2.37 11.95
C GLN A 230 -17.83 3.30 11.19
N SER A 231 -18.32 4.38 11.80
CA SER A 231 -19.24 5.33 11.16
C SER A 231 -18.55 6.27 10.17
N THR A 232 -17.29 6.64 10.40
CA THR A 232 -16.53 7.51 9.48
C THR A 232 -16.04 6.74 8.25
N VAL A 233 -15.56 5.50 8.44
CA VAL A 233 -15.25 4.59 7.32
C VAL A 233 -16.51 4.28 6.53
N VAL A 234 -17.64 3.97 7.20
CA VAL A 234 -18.93 3.75 6.53
C VAL A 234 -19.47 5.00 5.83
N GLY A 235 -19.24 6.21 6.35
CA GLY A 235 -19.61 7.46 5.70
C GLY A 235 -18.86 7.68 4.39
N LEU A 236 -17.54 7.44 4.39
CA LEU A 236 -16.69 7.53 3.20
C LEU A 236 -17.01 6.43 2.17
N LEU A 237 -17.21 5.18 2.61
CA LEU A 237 -17.59 4.03 1.77
C LEU A 237 -18.98 4.16 1.13
N LYS A 238 -19.92 4.85 1.79
CA LYS A 238 -21.28 5.06 1.26
C LYS A 238 -21.37 6.18 0.23
N GLN A 239 -20.45 7.14 0.28
CA GLN A 239 -20.53 8.35 -0.55
C GLN A 239 -19.67 8.25 -1.82
N PHE A 240 -18.57 7.49 -1.77
CA PHE A 240 -17.69 7.22 -2.90
C PHE A 240 -17.35 5.73 -2.86
N ARG A 241 -17.12 5.06 -3.98
CA ARG A 241 -16.75 3.63 -4.03
C ARG A 241 -15.33 3.40 -3.48
N VAL A 242 -15.09 3.82 -2.24
CA VAL A 242 -13.81 3.74 -1.55
C VAL A 242 -13.62 2.31 -1.08
N SER A 243 -12.38 1.89 -0.98
CA SER A 243 -11.95 0.73 -0.23
C SER A 243 -10.66 1.12 0.49
N ALA A 244 -10.41 0.52 1.65
CA ALA A 244 -9.31 0.90 2.52
C ALA A 244 -8.41 -0.31 2.80
N ALA A 245 -7.10 -0.10 2.72
CA ALA A 245 -6.10 -0.99 3.27
C ALA A 245 -5.47 -0.36 4.53
N PHE A 246 -5.18 -1.19 5.53
CA PHE A 246 -4.54 -0.77 6.77
C PHE A 246 -3.08 -1.19 6.77
N HIS A 247 -2.21 -0.33 7.30
CA HIS A 247 -0.78 -0.59 7.40
C HIS A 247 -0.47 -1.49 8.61
N ASP A 248 0.45 -2.47 8.42
CA ASP A 248 0.90 -3.48 9.41
C ASP A 248 -0.19 -4.47 9.92
N GLN A 249 0.05 -5.79 9.73
CA GLN A 249 -0.82 -6.85 10.25
C GLN A 249 -0.18 -7.68 11.40
N GLU A 250 1.12 -7.51 11.66
CA GLU A 250 1.94 -8.45 12.44
C GLU A 250 2.14 -8.08 13.91
N ARG A 251 1.77 -6.88 14.37
CA ARG A 251 1.81 -6.58 15.82
C ARG A 251 0.64 -7.22 16.58
N PRO A 252 0.90 -7.99 17.67
CA PRO A 252 -0.15 -8.48 18.54
C PRO A 252 -0.81 -7.34 19.33
N CYS A 253 -2.14 -7.38 19.40
CA CYS A 253 -2.93 -6.52 20.26
C CYS A 253 -2.48 -6.66 21.72
N ARG A 254 -2.19 -5.53 22.39
CA ARG A 254 -2.07 -5.52 23.86
C ARG A 254 -3.39 -6.00 24.49
N PRO A 255 -3.36 -6.58 25.71
CA PRO A 255 -4.58 -7.01 26.39
C PRO A 255 -5.59 -5.85 26.45
N GLY A 256 -6.74 -6.00 25.77
CA GLY A 256 -7.78 -4.98 25.68
C GLY A 256 -8.22 -4.54 24.27
N HIS A 257 -7.65 -5.09 23.19
CA HIS A 257 -8.04 -4.73 21.81
C HIS A 257 -8.60 -5.92 21.01
N SER A 258 -9.69 -5.68 20.26
CA SER A 258 -10.29 -6.61 19.30
C SER A 258 -9.83 -6.34 17.86
N LYS A 259 -9.41 -7.39 17.13
CA LYS A 259 -9.28 -7.35 15.66
C LYS A 259 -10.66 -7.61 15.04
N HIS A 260 -11.16 -6.70 14.21
CA HIS A 260 -12.39 -6.90 13.43
C HIS A 260 -12.03 -7.12 11.96
N LEU A 261 -12.29 -8.33 11.44
CA LEU A 261 -12.24 -8.63 10.01
C LEU A 261 -13.63 -8.40 9.43
N LEU A 262 -13.78 -7.52 8.43
CA LEU A 262 -15.06 -7.23 7.78
C LEU A 262 -15.19 -8.00 6.46
N GLU A 263 -16.15 -8.92 6.37
CA GLU A 263 -16.67 -9.43 5.10
C GLU A 263 -18.01 -8.77 4.80
N PHE A 264 -18.18 -8.23 3.58
CA PHE A 264 -19.48 -7.74 3.10
C PHE A 264 -20.06 -8.75 2.10
N LYS A 265 -21.24 -9.30 2.43
CA LYS A 265 -22.16 -9.88 1.44
C LYS A 265 -23.06 -8.75 0.91
N GLY A 266 -23.34 -8.80 -0.39
CA GLY A 266 -23.95 -7.73 -1.20
C GLY A 266 -25.37 -7.28 -0.80
N PRO A 267 -26.00 -6.46 -1.65
CA PRO A 267 -27.05 -5.54 -1.24
C PRO A 267 -28.41 -6.25 -1.16
N HIS A 268 -28.80 -6.65 0.03
CA HIS A 268 -30.22 -6.74 0.37
C HIS A 268 -30.44 -6.03 1.71
N HIS A 269 -31.53 -5.26 1.74
CA HIS A 269 -32.05 -4.56 2.91
C HIS A 269 -32.19 -5.51 4.09
N ASP A 270 -31.18 -5.58 4.95
CA ASP A 270 -31.33 -6.09 6.31
C ASP A 270 -30.38 -5.31 7.22
N THR A 271 -30.95 -4.80 8.31
CA THR A 271 -30.24 -4.13 9.40
C THR A 271 -29.10 -5.03 9.90
N PRO A 272 -27.89 -4.48 10.15
CA PRO A 272 -26.79 -5.30 10.64
C PRO A 272 -27.13 -5.83 12.04
N LYS A 273 -27.33 -7.14 12.15
CA LYS A 273 -27.31 -7.84 13.44
C LYS A 273 -25.84 -7.94 13.87
N SER A 274 -25.48 -7.22 14.92
CA SER A 274 -24.23 -7.46 15.64
C SER A 274 -24.31 -8.83 16.34
N SER A 275 -23.58 -9.82 15.86
CA SER A 275 -23.28 -11.02 16.67
C SER A 275 -21.92 -10.82 17.33
N ALA A 276 -21.94 -10.50 18.62
CA ALA A 276 -20.76 -10.60 19.46
C ALA A 276 -20.44 -12.08 19.66
N ILE A 277 -19.40 -12.60 19.01
CA ILE A 277 -18.78 -13.85 19.45
C ILE A 277 -17.80 -13.44 20.55
N GLY A 278 -18.29 -13.43 21.79
CA GLY A 278 -17.45 -13.21 22.96
C GLY A 278 -16.53 -14.40 23.17
N CYS A 279 -15.21 -14.18 23.11
CA CYS A 279 -14.26 -15.06 23.79
C CYS A 279 -14.45 -14.89 25.30
N HIS A 280 -15.37 -15.63 25.90
CA HIS A 280 -15.35 -15.87 27.34
C HIS A 280 -14.22 -16.87 27.64
N ALA A 281 -13.01 -16.37 27.86
CA ALA A 281 -12.07 -17.07 28.72
C ALA A 281 -12.55 -16.88 30.16
N GLN A 282 -13.42 -17.78 30.65
CA GLN A 282 -13.59 -17.95 32.08
C GLN A 282 -12.22 -18.40 32.63
N MET A 283 -11.55 -17.53 33.39
CA MET A 283 -10.53 -17.99 34.32
C MET A 283 -11.20 -18.92 35.34
N ARG A 284 -11.13 -20.22 35.09
CA ARG A 284 -11.22 -21.20 36.18
C ARG A 284 -9.85 -21.27 36.81
N THR A 285 -9.72 -20.71 38.01
CA THR A 285 -8.65 -21.06 38.94
C THR A 285 -8.81 -22.55 39.26
N GLY A 286 -8.09 -23.40 38.53
CA GLY A 286 -7.98 -24.82 38.84
C GLY A 286 -7.12 -24.96 40.09
N ASN A 287 -7.74 -25.35 41.20
CA ASN A 287 -7.03 -25.89 42.34
C ASN A 287 -6.20 -27.10 41.89
N ILE A 288 -4.93 -27.10 42.27
CA ILE A 288 -4.03 -28.25 42.10
C ILE A 288 -4.45 -29.26 43.18
N ASP A 289 -5.13 -30.32 42.77
CA ASP A 289 -5.28 -31.51 43.61
C ASP A 289 -4.02 -32.40 43.47
N PRO A 290 -3.48 -32.93 44.58
CA PRO A 290 -2.25 -33.71 44.56
C PRO A 290 -2.45 -35.11 43.96
N LEU A 291 -1.46 -35.56 43.19
CA LEU A 291 -1.37 -36.92 42.65
C LEU A 291 -1.36 -37.97 43.77
N PRO A 292 -2.07 -39.09 43.63
CA PRO A 292 -2.08 -40.15 44.63
C PRO A 292 -0.77 -40.94 44.61
N ALA A 293 -0.17 -41.08 45.80
CA ALA A 293 0.92 -42.01 46.05
C ALA A 293 0.43 -43.45 45.85
N GLN A 294 1.15 -44.23 45.04
CA GLN A 294 1.09 -45.69 45.11
C GLN A 294 2.40 -46.21 45.69
N HIS A 295 2.24 -46.97 46.77
CA HIS A 295 3.24 -47.76 47.45
C HIS A 295 3.91 -48.76 46.50
N HIS A 296 5.24 -48.82 46.50
CA HIS A 296 6.05 -49.95 46.96
C HIS A 296 7.54 -49.61 46.90
#